data_AF-A0A397VAB0-F1
#
_entry.id   AF-A0A397VAB0-F1
#
_cell.length_a   1.000
_cell.length_b   1.000
_cell.length_c   1.000
_cell.angle_alpha   90.00
_cell.angle_beta   90.00
_cell.angle_gamma   90.00
#
_symmetry.space_group_name_H-M   'P 1'
#
loop_
_entity.id
_entity.type
_entity.pdbx_description
1 polymer ?
#
loop_
_entity_poly.entity_id
_entity_poly.type
_entity_poly.pdbx_seq_one_letter_code
_entity_poly.pdbx_strand_id
1 'polypeptide(L)'
;DKIESEWTPQEDHKLRIGILTFGVGEWGKISEYMKTKDISQISRRWQKISQTRRGRWTAAENAMLEKLHNDHGKQWAQFAGILGR
;
A
#
# COMPACT_ATOMS: atom_id res chain seq x y z
N ASP A 1 25.59 -7.74 -11.19
CA ASP A 1 24.66 -6.62 -10.94
C ASP A 1 23.23 -7.08 -10.89
N LYS A 2 22.64 -7.12 -9.69
CA LYS A 2 21.24 -7.51 -9.51
C LYS A 2 20.41 -6.26 -9.78
N ILE A 3 19.94 -6.11 -11.01
CA ILE A 3 19.04 -5.05 -11.44
C ILE A 3 17.84 -5.06 -10.49
N GLU A 4 17.79 -4.11 -9.55
CA GLU A 4 16.58 -3.87 -8.75
C GLU A 4 15.49 -3.51 -9.76
N SER A 5 14.58 -4.44 -10.04
CA SER A 5 13.51 -4.23 -11.01
C SER A 5 12.79 -2.93 -10.65
N GLU A 6 12.93 -1.93 -11.51
CA GLU A 6 12.41 -0.60 -11.27
C GLU A 6 10.90 -0.68 -11.09
N TRP A 7 10.40 -0.26 -9.93
CA TRP A 7 8.98 -0.29 -9.63
C TRP A 7 8.28 0.78 -10.42
N THR A 8 7.37 0.37 -11.29
CA THR A 8 6.58 1.31 -12.09
C THR A 8 5.46 1.95 -11.25
N PRO A 9 4.97 3.15 -11.62
CA PRO A 9 3.80 3.75 -10.97
C PRO A 9 2.56 2.83 -10.98
N GLN A 10 2.40 2.03 -12.02
CA GLN A 10 1.31 1.05 -12.17
C GLN A 10 1.47 -0.09 -11.15
N GLU A 11 2.70 -0.57 -10.95
CA GLU A 11 2.98 -1.58 -9.93
C GLU A 11 2.81 -1.06 -8.51
N ASP A 12 3.21 0.19 -8.24
CA ASP A 12 2.92 0.85 -6.96
C ASP A 12 1.42 1.00 -6.72
N HIS A 13 0.66 1.37 -7.76
CA HIS A 13 -0.79 1.45 -7.67
C HIS A 13 -1.41 0.09 -7.39
N LYS A 14 -0.96 -0.95 -8.10
CA LYS A 14 -1.41 -2.34 -7.88
C LYS A 14 -1.06 -2.86 -6.49
N LEU A 15 0.14 -2.55 -5.99
CA LEU A 15 0.55 -2.85 -4.62
C LEU A 15 -0.37 -2.20 -3.59
N ARG A 16 -0.70 -0.91 -3.77
CA ARG A 16 -1.65 -0.20 -2.89
C ARG A 16 -3.02 -0.86 -2.92
N ILE A 17 -3.55 -1.21 -4.10
CA ILE A 17 -4.82 -1.94 -4.21
C ILE A 17 -4.74 -3.28 -3.47
N GLY A 18 -3.66 -4.04 -3.65
CA GLY A 18 -3.45 -5.30 -2.95
C GLY A 18 -3.46 -5.12 -1.44
N ILE A 19 -2.79 -4.09 -0.92
CA ILE A 19 -2.78 -3.78 0.52
C ILE A 19 -4.16 -3.38 1.04
N LEU A 20 -4.94 -2.62 0.28
CA LEU A 20 -6.33 -2.30 0.66
C LEU A 20 -7.23 -3.52 0.67
N THR A 21 -7.01 -4.44 -0.28
CA THR A 21 -7.87 -5.60 -0.51
C THR A 21 -7.58 -6.71 0.49
N PHE A 22 -6.31 -6.99 0.75
CA PHE A 22 -5.87 -8.12 1.56
C PHE A 22 -5.39 -7.71 2.95
N GLY A 23 -4.88 -6.48 3.11
CA GLY A 23 -4.28 -5.99 4.35
C GLY A 23 -2.76 -5.88 4.29
N VAL A 24 -2.19 -5.00 5.12
CA VAL A 24 -0.73 -4.89 5.31
C VAL A 24 -0.22 -6.18 5.96
N GLY A 25 0.86 -6.75 5.44
CA GLY A 25 1.43 -8.00 5.95
C GLY A 25 1.04 -9.24 5.16
N GLU A 26 -0.07 -9.19 4.40
CA GLU A 26 -0.56 -10.28 3.56
C GLU A 26 0.21 -10.39 2.23
N TRP A 27 1.54 -10.36 2.30
CA TRP A 27 2.44 -10.26 1.14
C TRP A 27 2.31 -11.43 0.18
N GLY A 28 1.98 -12.63 0.68
CA GLY A 28 1.72 -13.80 -0.16
C GLY A 28 0.56 -13.56 -1.11
N LYS A 29 -0.60 -13.17 -0.57
CA LYS A 29 -1.80 -12.83 -1.36
C LYS A 29 -1.55 -11.68 -2.32
N ILE A 30 -0.79 -10.67 -1.88
CA ILE A 30 -0.43 -9.53 -2.72
C ILE A 30 0.52 -9.93 -3.85
N SER A 31 1.47 -10.85 -3.61
CA SER A 31 2.36 -11.40 -4.63
C SER A 31 1.59 -12.18 -5.69
N GLU A 32 0.65 -13.03 -5.27
CA GLU A 32 -0.26 -13.75 -6.16
C GLU A 32 -1.12 -12.80 -7.00
N TYR A 33 -1.60 -11.70 -6.39
CA TYR A 33 -2.35 -10.66 -7.08
C TYR A 33 -1.49 -9.89 -8.09
N MET A 34 -0.26 -9.55 -7.72
CA MET A 34 0.66 -8.79 -8.57
C MET A 34 1.20 -9.63 -9.74
N LYS A 35 1.48 -10.92 -9.52
CA LYS A 35 2.08 -11.91 -10.43
C LYS A 35 3.50 -11.59 -10.91
N THR A 36 3.93 -10.34 -10.84
CA THR A 36 5.22 -9.86 -11.36
C THR A 36 6.27 -9.60 -10.29
N LYS A 37 5.90 -9.66 -9.01
CA LYS A 37 6.77 -9.30 -7.88
C LYS A 37 6.67 -10.35 -6.78
N ASP A 38 7.81 -10.74 -6.23
CA ASP A 38 7.88 -11.66 -5.11
C ASP A 38 7.58 -10.96 -3.76
N ILE A 39 7.33 -11.78 -2.73
CA ILE A 39 7.00 -11.33 -1.37
C ILE A 39 8.07 -10.38 -0.79
N SER A 40 9.35 -10.66 -1.04
CA SER A 40 10.47 -9.86 -0.52
C SER A 40 10.55 -8.50 -1.22
N GLN A 41 10.31 -8.46 -2.53
CA GLN A 41 10.24 -7.23 -3.31
C GLN A 41 9.06 -6.36 -2.87
N ILE A 42 7.90 -6.97 -2.67
CA ILE A 42 6.65 -6.31 -2.25
C ILE A 42 6.81 -5.66 -0.88
N SER A 43 7.29 -6.43 0.11
CA SER A 43 7.48 -5.93 1.47
C SER A 43 8.54 -4.81 1.52
N ARG A 44 9.67 -4.99 0.84
CA ARG A 44 10.73 -3.96 0.74
C ARG A 44 10.24 -2.69 0.05
N ARG A 45 9.45 -2.83 -1.02
CA ARG A 45 8.85 -1.66 -1.68
C ARG A 45 7.88 -0.95 -0.77
N TRP A 46 7.01 -1.69 -0.09
CA TRP A 46 6.04 -1.11 0.83
C TRP A 46 6.75 -0.31 1.92
N GLN A 47 7.79 -0.85 2.55
CA GLN A 47 8.61 -0.13 3.51
C GLN A 47 9.18 1.18 2.93
N LYS A 48 9.68 1.16 1.70
CA LYS A 48 10.23 2.36 1.05
C LYS A 48 9.15 3.42 0.82
N ILE A 49 8.00 3.05 0.25
CA ILE A 49 6.94 4.01 -0.09
C ILE A 49 6.09 4.44 1.11
N SER A 50 6.01 3.63 2.17
CA SER A 50 5.35 4.01 3.43
C SER A 50 6.24 4.94 4.27
N GLN A 51 7.56 4.75 4.26
CA GLN A 51 8.49 5.67 4.93
C GLN A 51 8.49 7.07 4.27
N THR A 52 8.29 7.15 2.96
CA THR A 52 8.18 8.45 2.27
C THR A 52 6.86 9.19 2.59
N ARG A 53 5.87 8.51 3.19
CA ARG A 53 4.57 9.08 3.56
C ARG A 53 4.55 9.78 4.92
N ARG A 54 5.69 9.93 5.61
CA ARG A 54 5.82 10.78 6.82
C ARG A 54 5.79 12.31 6.52
N GLY A 55 4.94 12.75 5.58
CA GLY A 55 4.81 14.16 5.11
C GLY A 55 3.36 14.66 5.12
N ARG A 56 3.03 15.80 4.50
CA ARG A 56 1.63 16.30 4.43
C ARG A 56 0.68 15.25 3.81
N TRP A 57 -0.57 15.25 4.24
CA TRP A 57 -1.63 14.43 3.64
C TRP A 57 -1.81 14.83 2.17
N THR A 58 -1.78 13.84 1.28
CA THR A 58 -2.07 14.03 -0.14
C THR A 58 -3.57 13.94 -0.39
N ALA A 59 -4.07 14.57 -1.46
CA ALA A 59 -5.49 14.51 -1.82
C ALA A 59 -6.01 13.07 -2.00
N ALA A 60 -5.16 12.16 -2.49
CA ALA A 60 -5.50 10.75 -2.63
C ALA A 60 -5.62 10.02 -1.27
N GLU A 61 -4.78 10.37 -0.29
CA GLU A 61 -4.89 9.85 1.08
C GLU A 61 -6.13 10.40 1.79
N ASN A 62 -6.46 11.67 1.58
CA ASN A 62 -7.70 12.26 2.08
C ASN A 62 -8.92 11.55 1.47
N ALA A 63 -8.96 11.40 0.14
CA ALA A 63 -10.08 10.73 -0.53
C ALA A 63 -10.25 9.28 -0.05
N MET A 64 -9.14 8.59 0.22
CA MET A 64 -9.17 7.23 0.79
C MET A 64 -9.63 7.22 2.24
N LEU A 65 -9.17 8.17 3.06
CA LEU A 65 -9.63 8.33 4.44
C LEU A 65 -11.12 8.66 4.50
N GLU A 66 -11.60 9.55 3.63
CA GLU A 66 -13.01 9.90 3.49
C GLU A 66 -13.84 8.70 3.05
N LYS A 67 -13.35 7.93 2.07
CA LYS A 67 -14.02 6.70 1.64
C LYS A 67 -14.11 5.68 2.78
N LEU A 68 -12.99 5.40 3.46
CA LEU A 68 -12.96 4.49 4.60
C LEU A 68 -13.89 4.96 5.72
N HIS A 69 -13.93 6.27 5.97
CA HIS A 69 -14.82 6.85 6.96
C HIS A 69 -16.30 6.71 6.58
N ASN A 70 -16.64 6.94 5.31
CA ASN A 70 -18.00 6.77 4.82
C ASN A 70 -18.45 5.30 4.83
N ASP A 71 -17.56 4.38 4.42
CA ASP A 71 -17.88 2.96 4.30
C ASP A 71 -17.94 2.24 5.67
N HIS A 72 -17.13 2.68 6.65
CA HIS A 72 -16.91 1.95 7.91
C HIS A 72 -17.08 2.78 9.19
N GLY A 73 -17.38 4.07 9.10
CA GLY A 73 -17.50 4.96 10.25
C GLY A 73 -16.15 5.33 10.87
N LYS A 74 -16.13 5.58 12.18
CA LYS A 74 -14.97 6.18 12.87
C LYS A 74 -14.00 5.11 13.39
N GLN A 75 -13.15 4.56 12.51
CA GLN A 75 -12.19 3.48 12.83
C GLN A 75 -10.71 3.87 12.55
N TRP A 76 -10.28 5.01 13.11
CA TRP A 76 -8.98 5.64 12.79
C TRP A 76 -7.76 4.73 12.94
N ALA A 77 -7.72 3.85 13.94
CA ALA A 77 -6.59 2.94 14.16
C ALA A 77 -6.41 1.94 13.00
N GLN A 78 -7.52 1.43 12.47
CA GLN A 78 -7.52 0.55 11.30
C GLN A 78 -7.15 1.33 10.04
N PHE A 79 -7.66 2.55 9.89
CA PHE A 79 -7.37 3.41 8.75
C PHE A 79 -5.90 3.83 8.72
N ALA A 80 -5.30 4.13 9.87
CA ALA A 80 -3.88 4.42 9.99
C ALA A 80 -3.02 3.25 9.49
N GLY A 81 -3.36 2.02 9.88
CA GLY A 81 -2.73 0.81 9.35
C GLY A 81 -2.87 0.66 7.83
N ILE A 82 -4.05 0.92 7.28
CA ILE A 82 -4.32 0.86 5.83
C ILE A 82 -3.57 1.95 5.06
N LEU A 83 -3.54 3.18 5.59
CA LEU A 83 -2.92 4.34 4.96
C LEU A 83 -1.39 4.34 5.12
N GLY A 84 -0.87 3.54 6.06
CA GLY A 84 0.54 3.49 6.40
C GLY A 84 1.00 4.77 7.12
N ARG A 85 0.15 5.30 7.99
CA ARG A 85 0.33 6.54 8.76
C ARG A 85 0.38 6.25 10.25
#